data_AF-A0AB36B558-F1
#
_entry.id   AF-A0AB36B558-F1
#
_cell.length_a   1.000
_cell.length_b   1.000
_cell.length_c   1.000
_cell.angle_alpha   90.00
_cell.angle_beta   90.00
_cell.angle_gamma   90.00
#
_symmetry.space_group_name_H-M   'P 1'
#
loop_
_entity.id
_entity.type
_entity.pdbx_description
1 polymer ?
#
loop_
_entity_poly.entity_id
_entity_poly.type
_entity_poly.pdbx_seq_one_letter_code
_entity_poly.pdbx_strand_id
1 'polypeptide(L)' 'MKKIEVVAAIIKKDDFYLIAQRLKGEFAGLWEFPGGKHLGKYE' A
#
# COMPACT_ATOMS: atom_id res chain seq x y z
N MET A 1 -1.63 -17.13 13.95
CA MET A 1 -0.91 -16.03 13.28
C MET A 1 -1.39 -14.70 13.85
N LYS A 2 -0.46 -13.77 14.14
CA LYS A 2 -0.84 -12.40 14.54
C LYS A 2 -1.39 -11.67 13.31
N LYS A 3 -2.61 -11.13 13.40
CA LYS A 3 -3.16 -10.26 12.36
C LYS A 3 -2.43 -8.91 12.41
N ILE A 4 -2.10 -8.38 11.24
CA ILE A 4 -1.49 -7.06 11.08
C ILE A 4 -2.44 -6.25 10.22
N GLU A 5 -2.77 -5.05 10.67
CA GLU A 5 -3.56 -4.11 9.89
C GLU A 5 -2.68 -3.38 8.88
N VAL A 6 -3.17 -3.27 7.65
CA VAL A 6 -2.47 -2.63 6.53
C VAL A 6 -3.48 -1.72 5.84
N VAL A 7 -3.03 -0.52 5.50
CA VAL A 7 -3.82 0.46 4.74
C VAL A 7 -3.15 0.70 3.39
N ALA A 8 -3.97 0.99 2.38
CA ALA A 8 -3.52 1.39 1.05
C ALA A 8 -4.23 2.69 0.64
N ALA A 9 -3.49 3.63 0.08
CA ALA A 9 -4.01 4.90 -0.39
C ALA A 9 -4.43 4.80 -1.86
N ILE A 10 -5.69 5.12 -2.13
CA ILE A 10 -6.18 5.34 -3.49
C ILE A 10 -6.03 6.83 -3.80
N ILE A 11 -4.99 7.18 -4.52
CA ILE A 11 -4.67 8.57 -4.88
C ILE A 11 -5.13 8.79 -6.33
N LYS A 12 -6.21 9.55 -6.50
CA LYS A 12 -6.78 9.91 -7.81
C LYS A 12 -6.42 11.35 -8.16
N LYS A 13 -6.03 11.57 -9.42
CA LYS A 13 -5.91 12.90 -10.02
C LYS A 13 -6.51 12.83 -11.41
N ASP A 14 -7.56 13.60 -11.64
CA ASP A 14 -8.36 13.54 -12.88
C ASP A 14 -8.79 12.09 -13.15
N ASP A 15 -8.53 11.54 -14.34
CA ASP A 15 -8.86 10.15 -14.69
C ASP A 15 -7.76 9.13 -14.34
N PHE A 16 -6.70 9.58 -13.66
CA PHE A 16 -5.54 8.74 -13.33
C PHE A 16 -5.52 8.34 -11.86
N TYR A 17 -4.96 7.16 -11.61
CA TYR A 17 -4.66 6.64 -10.28
C TYR A 17 -3.16 6.39 -10.14
N LEU A 18 -2.60 6.74 -8.99
CA LEU A 18 -1.21 6.43 -8.67
C LEU A 18 -1.08 4.97 -8.22
N ILE A 19 -0.27 4.21 -8.96
CA ILE A 19 0.21 2.87 -8.57
C ILE A 19 1.74 2.91 -8.47
N ALA A 20 2.31 2.11 -7.55
CA ALA A 20 3.74 2.00 -7.36
C ALA A 20 4.22 0.59 -7.72
N GLN A 21 5.36 0.49 -8.41
CA GLN A 21 6.02 -0.80 -8.61
C GLN A 21 6.81 -1.17 -7.37
N ARG A 22 6.62 -2.39 -6.87
CA ARG A 22 7.32 -2.87 -5.67
C ARG A 22 8.77 -3.21 -5.99
N LEU A 23 9.70 -2.62 -5.26
CA LEU A 23 11.15 -2.77 -5.55
C LEU A 23 11.76 -4.08 -5.03
N LYS A 24 11.21 -4.68 -3.95
CA LYS A 24 11.83 -5.83 -3.27
C LYS A 24 10.83 -6.72 -2.54
N GLY A 25 11.27 -7.93 -2.19
CA GLY A 25 10.48 -8.95 -1.51
C GLY A 25 9.78 -9.91 -2.48
N GLU A 26 8.90 -10.76 -1.96
CA GLU A 26 8.19 -11.79 -2.72
C GLU A 26 7.40 -11.25 -3.92
N PHE A 27 6.93 -10.00 -3.83
CA PHE A 27 6.12 -9.35 -4.86
C PHE A 27 6.90 -8.28 -5.65
N ALA A 28 8.23 -8.34 -5.68
CA ALA A 28 9.03 -7.38 -6.44
C ALA A 28 8.66 -7.39 -7.94
N GLY A 29 8.61 -6.21 -8.56
CA GLY A 29 8.23 -6.02 -9.96
C GLY A 29 6.72 -5.92 -10.20
N LEU A 30 5.88 -6.32 -9.24
CA LEU A 30 4.42 -6.15 -9.32
C LEU A 30 3.98 -4.73 -8.96
N TRP A 31 2.73 -4.40 -9.31
CA TRP A 31 2.13 -3.09 -9.06
C TRP A 31 1.13 -3.13 -7.89
N GLU A 32 1.17 -2.13 -7.03
CA GLU A 32 0.26 -1.99 -5.88
C GLU A 32 -0.15 -0.54 -5.64
N PHE A 33 -1.24 -0.34 -4.90
CA PHE A 33 -1.53 0.97 -4.31
C PHE A 33 -0.53 1.23 -3.17
N PRO A 34 0.04 2.45 -3.08
CA PRO A 34 0.99 2.77 -2.03
C PRO A 34 0.33 2.67 -0.66
N GLY A 35 1.02 2.11 0.32
CA GLY A 35 0.43 1.81 1.62
C GLY A 35 1.45 1.41 2.68
N GLY A 36 0.95 0.89 3.80
CA GLY A 36 1.80 0.50 4.92
C GLY A 36 1.04 -0.11 6.08
N LYS A 37 1.80 -0.63 7.06
CA LYS A 37 1.24 -1.20 8.30
C LYS A 37 0.60 -0.09 9.13
N HIS A 38 -0.65 -0.31 9.55
CA HIS A 38 -1.28 0.54 10.55
C HIS A 38 -0.77 0.12 11.93
N LEU A 39 -0.12 1.04 12.64
CA LEU A 39 0.50 0.78 13.95
C LEU A 39 -0.45 1.04 15.13
N GLY A 40 -1.72 1.39 14.87
CA GLY A 40 -2.75 1.59 15.90
C GLY A 40 -2.45 2.73 16.88
N LYS A 41 -1.65 3.73 16.49
CA LYS A 41 -1.17 4.80 17.40
C LYS A 41 -2.08 6.02 17.48
N TYR A 42 -3.25 5.98 16.83
CA TYR A 42 -4.17 7.10 16.74
C TYR A 42 -5.61 6.58 16.93
N GLU A 43 -5.88 6.06 18.13
CA GLU A 43 -7.22 5.97 18.72
C GLU A 43 -7.35 7.06 19.80
#